data_AF-A0A1Z2L9V9-F1
#
_entry.id   AF-A0A1Z2L9V9-F1
#
_cell.length_a   1.000
_cell.length_b   1.000
_cell.length_c   1.000
_cell.angle_alpha   90.00
_cell.angle_beta   90.00
_cell.angle_gamma   90.00
#
_symmetry.space_group_name_H-M   'P 1'
#
loop_
_entity.id
_entity.type
_entity.pdbx_description
1 polymer ?
#
loop_
_entity_poly.entity_id
_entity_poly.type
_entity_poly.pdbx_seq_one_letter_code
_entity_poly.pdbx_strand_id
1 'polypeptide(L)'
;MPQDVKISSDGKTWYVADMMADGIWVLDGDRFTEPSLMRTGKGAHGLYVSRDSRSMYISNRGEGSVSVLDLPSRKLVKKWELPDGGSPDMGGVSADGKVLWLSGRYDGEVYAIDTRDGHQIARIPVGSGPHGLAVYPQPGRYSLGHTGIFR
;
A
#
# COMPACT_ATOMS: atom_id res chain seq x y z
N MET A 1 12.02 10.86 -0.41
CA MET A 1 12.34 9.91 0.67
C MET A 1 11.62 8.59 0.38
N PRO A 2 12.32 7.62 -0.23
CA PRO A 2 11.79 6.28 -0.48
C PRO A 2 11.37 5.58 0.82
N GLN A 3 10.25 4.84 0.82
CA GLN A 3 9.70 4.18 2.01
C GLN A 3 9.48 2.68 1.84
N ASP A 4 8.96 2.24 0.69
CA ASP A 4 8.65 0.83 0.42
C ASP A 4 8.97 0.48 -1.03
N VAL A 5 9.21 -0.81 -1.29
CA VAL A 5 9.46 -1.36 -2.62
C VAL A 5 8.64 -2.62 -2.84
N LYS A 6 8.08 -2.76 -4.05
CA LYS A 6 7.45 -4.00 -4.54
C LYS A 6 7.92 -4.31 -5.95
N ILE A 7 7.99 -5.59 -6.26
CA ILE A 7 8.41 -6.10 -7.55
C ILE A 7 7.19 -6.77 -8.20
N SER A 8 7.02 -6.57 -9.51
CA SER A 8 6.03 -7.31 -10.29
C SER A 8 6.27 -8.82 -10.22
N SER A 9 5.23 -9.61 -10.44
CA SER A 9 5.30 -11.08 -10.35
C SER A 9 6.29 -11.73 -11.32
N ASP A 10 6.58 -11.06 -12.44
CA ASP A 10 7.58 -11.48 -13.43
C ASP A 10 9.01 -11.02 -13.08
N GLY A 11 9.19 -10.25 -12.00
CA GLY A 11 10.50 -9.74 -11.57
C GLY A 11 11.02 -8.51 -12.30
N LYS A 12 10.29 -8.02 -13.32
CA LYS A 12 10.83 -7.05 -14.30
C LYS A 12 10.54 -5.60 -14.00
N THR A 13 9.61 -5.30 -13.11
CA THR A 13 9.22 -3.92 -12.78
C THR A 13 9.30 -3.71 -11.27
N TRP A 14 10.01 -2.68 -10.86
CA TRP A 14 10.16 -2.28 -9.48
C TRP A 14 9.34 -1.02 -9.24
N TYR A 15 8.53 -1.04 -8.19
CA TYR A 15 7.73 0.08 -7.72
C TYR A 15 8.30 0.55 -6.40
N VAL A 16 8.74 1.80 -6.32
CA VAL A 16 9.34 2.37 -5.11
C VAL A 16 8.50 3.56 -4.65
N ALA A 17 7.82 3.43 -3.51
CA ALA A 17 7.07 4.53 -2.92
C ALA A 17 8.04 5.59 -2.40
N ASP A 18 7.81 6.85 -2.76
CA ASP A 18 8.57 7.98 -2.24
C ASP A 18 7.63 9.05 -1.69
N MET A 19 7.72 9.25 -0.37
CA MET A 19 6.85 10.15 0.37
C MET A 19 7.06 11.62 -0.03
N MET A 20 8.28 12.03 -0.37
CA MET A 20 8.57 13.42 -0.75
C MET A 20 8.30 13.68 -2.23
N ALA A 21 8.28 12.64 -3.05
CA ALA A 21 7.92 12.72 -4.45
C ALA A 21 6.41 12.53 -4.69
N ASP A 22 5.60 12.35 -3.64
CA ASP A 22 4.13 12.19 -3.73
C ASP A 22 3.71 11.15 -4.79
N GLY A 23 4.38 10.00 -4.79
CA GLY A 23 4.17 8.99 -5.83
C GLY A 23 5.05 7.76 -5.68
N ILE A 24 4.97 6.92 -6.71
CA ILE A 24 5.84 5.75 -6.87
C ILE A 24 6.78 5.97 -8.06
N TRP A 25 8.06 5.66 -7.87
CA TRP A 25 8.99 5.49 -8.97
C TRP A 25 8.78 4.11 -9.60
N VAL A 26 8.71 4.07 -10.92
CA VAL A 26 8.60 2.84 -11.71
C VAL A 26 9.92 2.64 -12.45
N LEU A 27 10.55 1.50 -12.19
CA LEU A 27 11.90 1.17 -12.65
C LEU A 27 11.89 -0.16 -13.41
N ASP A 28 12.59 -0.21 -14.55
CA ASP A 28 12.90 -1.45 -15.26
C ASP A 28 13.94 -2.24 -14.46
N GLY A 29 13.55 -3.42 -13.97
CA GLY A 29 14.37 -4.28 -13.12
C GLY A 29 15.43 -5.09 -13.85
N ASP A 30 15.35 -5.19 -15.18
CA ASP A 30 16.37 -5.86 -16.00
C ASP A 30 17.49 -4.88 -16.37
N ARG A 31 17.14 -3.62 -16.66
CA ARG A 31 18.05 -2.62 -17.22
C ARG A 31 18.51 -1.55 -16.24
N PHE A 32 17.75 -1.31 -15.17
CA PHE A 32 17.98 -0.22 -14.21
C PHE A 32 18.13 1.16 -14.88
N THR A 33 17.34 1.41 -15.92
CA THR A 33 17.28 2.73 -16.58
C THR A 33 16.69 3.79 -15.66
N GLU A 34 16.76 5.06 -16.06
CA GLU A 34 16.15 6.15 -15.30
C GLU A 34 14.68 5.85 -14.97
N PRO A 35 14.27 5.90 -13.68
CA PRO A 35 12.92 5.57 -13.29
C PRO A 35 11.94 6.69 -13.65
N SER A 36 10.71 6.32 -14.00
CA SER A 36 9.63 7.28 -14.22
C SER A 36 8.79 7.46 -12.96
N LEU A 37 8.47 8.70 -12.59
CA LEU A 37 7.58 8.99 -11.47
C LEU A 37 6.11 8.87 -11.90
N MET A 38 5.37 7.99 -11.23
CA MET A 38 3.92 7.91 -11.29
C MET A 38 3.32 8.55 -10.04
N ARG A 39 2.68 9.71 -10.19
CA ARG A 39 2.06 10.45 -9.08
C ARG A 39 0.85 9.70 -8.54
N THR A 40 0.76 9.54 -7.22
CA THR A 40 -0.37 8.90 -6.55
C THR A 40 -1.15 9.93 -5.73
N GLY A 41 -0.83 10.07 -4.46
CA GLY A 41 -1.30 11.08 -3.53
C GLY A 41 -0.16 11.54 -2.64
N LYS A 42 -0.42 12.58 -1.85
CA LYS A 42 0.62 13.15 -0.99
C LYS A 42 1.14 12.15 0.02
N GLY A 43 2.47 12.04 0.11
CA GLY A 43 3.10 11.14 1.06
C GLY A 43 2.88 9.65 0.77
N ALA A 44 3.03 9.22 -0.48
CA ALA A 44 3.03 7.81 -0.87
C ALA A 44 3.97 6.99 0.03
N HIS A 45 3.47 5.88 0.60
CA HIS A 45 4.16 5.19 1.69
C HIS A 45 4.20 3.66 1.53
N GLY A 46 3.11 2.96 1.85
CA GLY A 46 3.04 1.50 1.80
C GLY A 46 2.49 0.98 0.47
N LEU A 47 3.02 -0.14 0.00
CA LEU A 47 2.63 -0.79 -1.26
C LEU A 47 2.09 -2.20 -1.00
N TYR A 48 0.82 -2.46 -1.33
CA TYR A 48 0.13 -3.71 -1.01
C TYR A 48 -0.55 -4.34 -2.22
N VAL A 49 -0.07 -5.50 -2.66
CA VAL A 49 -0.62 -6.21 -3.82
C VAL A 49 -1.85 -7.03 -3.42
N SER A 50 -2.90 -7.00 -4.24
CA SER A 50 -4.10 -7.82 -4.06
C SER A 50 -3.79 -9.31 -4.20
N ARG A 51 -4.63 -10.17 -3.62
CA ARG A 51 -4.40 -11.63 -3.63
C ARG A 51 -4.40 -12.26 -5.01
N ASP A 52 -5.14 -11.68 -5.94
CA ASP A 52 -5.18 -12.07 -7.34
C ASP A 52 -4.05 -11.44 -8.19
N SER A 53 -3.16 -10.65 -7.57
CA SER A 53 -2.06 -9.92 -8.23
C SER A 53 -2.50 -8.97 -9.35
N ARG A 54 -3.76 -8.50 -9.33
CA ARG A 54 -4.29 -7.58 -10.35
C ARG A 54 -4.23 -6.11 -9.93
N SER A 55 -4.26 -5.84 -8.62
CA SER A 55 -4.23 -4.49 -8.08
C SER A 55 -3.07 -4.28 -7.11
N MET A 56 -2.59 -3.05 -6.98
CA MET A 56 -1.74 -2.61 -5.89
C MET A 56 -2.36 -1.39 -5.20
N TYR A 57 -2.58 -1.50 -3.89
CA TYR A 57 -3.04 -0.43 -3.02
C TYR A 57 -1.84 0.35 -2.50
N ILE A 58 -1.90 1.68 -2.60
CA ILE A 58 -0.80 2.57 -2.29
C ILE A 58 -1.30 3.57 -1.26
N SER A 59 -0.82 3.49 -0.02
CA SER A 59 -1.22 4.45 1.01
C SER A 59 -0.54 5.80 0.80
N ASN A 60 -1.31 6.88 0.91
CA ASN A 60 -0.83 8.26 0.78
C ASN A 60 -0.99 8.94 2.13
N ARG A 61 0.01 8.78 2.99
CA ARG A 61 -0.03 9.17 4.41
C ARG A 61 -0.27 10.66 4.61
N GLY A 62 0.27 11.49 3.73
CA GLY A 62 0.12 12.96 3.82
C GLY A 62 -1.20 13.48 3.27
N GLU A 63 -1.95 12.64 2.56
CA GLU A 63 -3.23 13.00 1.93
C GLU A 63 -4.44 12.44 2.69
N GLY A 64 -4.30 11.31 3.38
CA GLY A 64 -5.45 10.59 3.94
C GLY A 64 -6.16 9.72 2.91
N SER A 65 -5.44 9.22 1.90
CA SER A 65 -6.02 8.49 0.78
C SER A 65 -5.27 7.19 0.47
N VAL A 66 -5.89 6.34 -0.35
CA VAL A 66 -5.28 5.14 -0.94
C VAL A 66 -5.45 5.18 -2.46
N SER A 67 -4.35 5.17 -3.21
CA SER A 67 -4.40 5.02 -4.67
C SER A 67 -4.41 3.54 -5.08
N VAL A 68 -5.11 3.20 -6.15
CA VAL A 68 -5.20 1.84 -6.68
C VAL A 68 -4.60 1.78 -8.07
N LEU A 69 -3.50 1.03 -8.20
CA LEU A 69 -2.85 0.71 -9.46
C LEU A 69 -3.38 -0.61 -10.00
N ASP A 70 -3.92 -0.61 -11.21
CA ASP A 70 -4.15 -1.83 -11.99
C ASP A 70 -2.80 -2.30 -12.56
N LEU A 71 -2.33 -3.47 -12.12
CA LEU A 71 -1.02 -4.01 -12.48
C LEU A 71 -0.94 -4.46 -13.96
N PRO A 72 -1.97 -5.10 -14.55
CA PRO A 72 -1.95 -5.48 -15.97
C PRO A 72 -1.78 -4.29 -16.92
N SER A 73 -2.56 -3.22 -16.72
CA SER A 73 -2.50 -2.02 -17.56
C SER A 73 -1.47 -1.00 -17.09
N ARG A 74 -0.94 -1.16 -15.87
CA ARG A 74 -0.01 -0.25 -15.19
C ARG A 74 -0.57 1.18 -15.06
N LYS A 75 -1.87 1.28 -14.77
CA LYS A 75 -2.57 2.57 -14.64
C LYS A 75 -3.20 2.72 -13.26
N LEU A 76 -3.14 3.93 -12.71
CA LEU A 76 -3.96 4.27 -11.55
C LEU A 76 -5.43 4.32 -11.99
N VAL A 77 -6.26 3.50 -11.36
CA VAL A 77 -7.67 3.32 -11.74
C VAL A 77 -8.65 3.87 -10.71
N LYS A 78 -8.22 4.02 -9.45
CA LYS A 78 -9.04 4.60 -8.37
C LYS A 78 -8.16 5.36 -7.38
N LYS A 79 -8.77 6.30 -6.66
CA LYS A 79 -8.26 6.89 -5.42
C LYS A 79 -9.39 6.85 -4.40
N TRP A 80 -9.13 6.28 -3.23
CA TRP A 80 -10.05 6.14 -2.12
C TRP A 80 -9.67 7.14 -1.04
N GLU A 81 -10.58 8.04 -0.71
CA GLU A 81 -10.39 8.98 0.40
C GLU A 81 -10.89 8.35 1.70
N LEU A 82 -10.12 8.47 2.77
CA LEU A 82 -10.62 8.10 4.09
C LEU A 82 -11.64 9.15 4.57
N PRO A 83 -12.81 8.73 5.09
CA PRO A 83 -13.74 9.65 5.71
C PRO A 83 -13.05 10.43 6.84
N ASP A 84 -13.27 11.75 6.86
CA ASP A 84 -12.67 12.67 7.83
C ASP A 84 -11.12 12.73 7.77
N GLY A 85 -10.52 12.31 6.64
CA GLY A 85 -9.08 12.27 6.44
C GLY A 85 -8.38 11.17 7.24
N GLY A 86 -7.08 11.32 7.45
CA GLY A 86 -6.26 10.40 8.24
C GLY A 86 -4.83 10.32 7.72
N SER A 87 -4.07 9.35 8.23
CA SER A 87 -2.66 9.17 7.89
C SER A 87 -2.33 7.70 7.57
N PRO A 88 -2.97 7.11 6.54
CA PRO A 88 -2.75 5.71 6.17
C PRO A 88 -1.27 5.49 5.86
N ASP A 89 -0.65 4.61 6.63
CA ASP A 89 0.79 4.35 6.60
C ASP A 89 1.00 2.90 6.16
N MET A 90 1.63 2.05 6.99
CA MET A 90 1.91 0.66 6.67
C MET A 90 0.84 -0.30 7.23
N GLY A 91 0.74 -1.49 6.64
CA GLY A 91 -0.13 -2.56 7.08
C GLY A 91 -0.11 -3.78 6.16
N GLY A 92 -1.29 -4.29 5.77
CA GLY A 92 -1.40 -5.48 4.94
C GLY A 92 -2.83 -5.84 4.53
N VAL A 93 -2.94 -6.82 3.63
CA VAL A 93 -4.24 -7.31 3.12
C VAL A 93 -4.66 -8.57 3.89
N SER A 94 -5.96 -8.74 4.16
CA SER A 94 -6.50 -9.98 4.75
C SER A 94 -6.21 -11.22 3.89
N ALA A 95 -6.25 -12.41 4.50
CA ALA A 95 -5.95 -13.66 3.79
C ALA A 95 -6.92 -13.91 2.61
N ASP A 96 -8.19 -13.55 2.78
CA ASP A 96 -9.23 -13.64 1.74
C ASP A 96 -9.21 -12.47 0.73
N GLY A 97 -8.33 -11.49 0.93
CA GLY A 97 -8.15 -10.36 0.02
C GLY A 97 -9.18 -9.25 0.15
N LYS A 98 -10.17 -9.37 1.05
CA LYS A 98 -11.33 -8.45 1.12
C LYS A 98 -11.09 -7.18 1.93
N VAL A 99 -10.11 -7.18 2.82
CA VAL A 99 -9.86 -6.04 3.72
C VAL A 99 -8.40 -5.63 3.65
N LEU A 100 -8.17 -4.36 3.34
CA LEU A 100 -6.89 -3.69 3.51
C LEU A 100 -6.85 -3.07 4.90
N TRP A 101 -5.85 -3.44 5.69
CA TRP A 101 -5.61 -2.90 7.02
C TRP A 101 -4.40 -1.98 6.99
N LEU A 102 -4.55 -0.77 7.49
CA LEU A 102 -3.49 0.25 7.51
C LEU A 102 -3.43 0.91 8.89
N SER A 103 -2.24 1.23 9.39
CA SER A 103 -2.10 2.11 10.54
C SER A 103 -2.32 3.57 10.15
N GLY A 104 -2.91 4.36 11.04
CA GLY A 104 -2.96 5.82 11.00
C GLY A 104 -1.90 6.41 11.91
N ARG A 105 -0.70 6.63 11.38
CA ARG A 105 0.49 6.95 12.21
C ARG A 105 0.36 8.25 12.98
N TYR A 106 -0.18 9.28 12.35
CA TYR A 106 -0.31 10.61 12.94
C TYR A 106 -1.63 10.78 13.71
N ASP A 107 -2.61 9.92 13.44
CA ASP A 107 -3.93 9.97 14.07
C ASP A 107 -4.05 9.02 15.27
N GLY A 108 -3.14 8.06 15.42
CA GLY A 108 -3.20 7.06 16.48
C GLY A 108 -4.31 6.04 16.24
N GLU A 109 -4.42 5.55 15.01
CA GLU A 109 -5.56 4.72 14.59
C GLU A 109 -5.13 3.48 13.78
N VAL A 110 -6.09 2.58 13.55
CA VAL A 110 -6.04 1.53 12.53
C VAL A 110 -7.28 1.63 11.66
N TYR A 111 -7.08 1.59 10.34
CA TYR A 111 -8.14 1.61 9.33
C TYR A 111 -8.34 0.22 8.75
N ALA A 112 -9.59 -0.20 8.62
CA ALA A 112 -10.01 -1.36 7.84
C ALA A 112 -10.79 -0.87 6.61
N ILE A 113 -10.37 -1.26 5.41
CA ILE A 113 -10.89 -0.74 4.15
C ILE A 113 -11.29 -1.91 3.26
N ASP A 114 -12.51 -1.89 2.72
CA ASP A 114 -12.99 -2.88 1.77
C ASP A 114 -12.25 -2.75 0.44
N THR A 115 -11.63 -3.83 -0.02
CA THR A 115 -10.78 -3.79 -1.22
C THR A 115 -11.57 -3.75 -2.53
N ARG A 116 -12.89 -3.98 -2.50
CA ARG A 116 -13.74 -4.02 -3.70
C ARG A 116 -14.07 -2.60 -4.18
N ASP A 117 -14.38 -1.73 -3.24
CA ASP A 117 -14.85 -0.37 -3.51
C ASP A 117 -14.09 0.74 -2.78
N GLY A 118 -13.28 0.42 -1.77
CA GLY A 118 -12.53 1.38 -0.97
C GLY A 118 -13.30 1.92 0.24
N HIS A 119 -14.46 1.35 0.56
CA HIS A 119 -15.25 1.79 1.71
C HIS A 119 -14.52 1.49 3.02
N GLN A 120 -14.41 2.48 3.91
CA GLN A 120 -13.84 2.28 5.24
C GLN A 120 -14.81 1.48 6.14
N ILE A 121 -14.46 0.23 6.43
CA ILE A 121 -15.22 -0.69 7.28
C ILE A 121 -15.11 -0.30 8.75
N ALA A 122 -13.92 0.10 9.20
CA ALA A 122 -13.66 0.47 10.59
C ALA A 122 -12.52 1.48 10.72
N ARG A 123 -12.60 2.28 11.78
CA ARG A 123 -11.57 3.20 12.25
C ARG A 123 -11.42 2.96 13.75
N ILE A 124 -10.27 2.44 14.16
CA ILE A 124 -10.05 1.88 15.50
C ILE A 124 -9.01 2.73 16.22
N PRO A 125 -9.38 3.42 17.32
CA PRO A 125 -8.42 4.16 18.14
C PRO A 125 -7.38 3.23 18.76
N VAL A 126 -6.12 3.64 18.71
CA VAL A 126 -4.99 2.98 19.36
C VAL A 126 -4.11 4.03 20.07
N GLY A 127 -2.85 3.69 20.36
CA GLY A 127 -1.87 4.63 20.93
C GLY A 127 -1.20 5.51 19.88
N SER A 128 -0.27 6.35 20.32
CA SER A 128 0.48 7.25 19.45
C SER A 128 1.45 6.51 18.52
N GLY A 129 1.55 6.97 17.26
CA GLY A 129 2.57 6.54 16.32
C GLY A 129 2.50 5.08 15.82
N PRO A 130 1.31 4.47 15.59
CA PRO A 130 1.25 3.13 15.02
C PRO A 130 1.90 3.15 13.62
N HIS A 131 2.61 2.08 13.24
CA HIS A 131 3.39 2.06 12.01
C HIS A 131 3.26 0.74 11.27
N GLY A 132 3.99 -0.30 11.67
CA GLY A 132 3.92 -1.60 11.02
C GLY A 132 2.81 -2.47 11.60
N LEU A 133 1.70 -2.63 10.88
CA LEU A 133 0.65 -3.59 11.26
C LEU A 133 0.86 -4.94 10.57
N ALA A 134 0.93 -6.02 11.34
CA ALA A 134 0.95 -7.39 10.82
C ALA A 134 -0.46 -7.98 10.80
N VAL A 135 -0.98 -8.29 9.61
CA VAL A 135 -2.24 -9.02 9.44
C VAL A 135 -1.95 -10.52 9.45
N TYR A 136 -2.66 -11.32 10.25
CA TYR A 136 -2.45 -12.77 10.37
C TYR A 136 -3.78 -13.52 10.56
N PRO A 137 -3.94 -14.75 10.03
CA PRO A 137 -3.00 -15.49 9.18
C PRO A 137 -2.84 -14.86 7.79
N GLN A 138 -1.77 -15.25 7.10
CA GLN A 138 -1.50 -14.90 5.70
C GLN A 138 -1.26 -16.20 4.92
N PRO A 139 -1.60 -16.25 3.62
CA PRO A 139 -1.20 -17.37 2.76
C PRO A 139 0.32 -17.50 2.73
N GLY A 140 0.83 -18.73 2.83
CA GLY A 140 2.26 -19.02 2.91
C GLY A 140 2.65 -19.58 4.28
N ARG A 141 3.89 -20.08 4.38
CA ARG A 141 4.42 -20.71 5.60
C ARG A 141 5.52 -19.87 6.24
N TYR A 142 6.29 -19.14 5.45
CA TYR A 142 7.47 -18.42 5.92
C TYR A 142 7.30 -16.93 5.74
N SER A 143 7.43 -16.17 6.83
CA SER A 143 7.51 -14.71 6.74
C SER A 143 8.84 -14.31 6.12
N LEU A 144 8.78 -13.39 5.17
CA LEU A 144 9.94 -12.81 4.49
C LEU A 144 10.33 -11.44 5.07
N GLY A 145 9.83 -11.12 6.25
CA GLY A 145 10.03 -9.83 6.90
C GLY A 145 8.82 -8.91 6.77
N HIS A 146 9.09 -7.61 6.85
CA HIS A 146 8.18 -6.44 6.82
C HIS A 146 6.67 -6.72 6.59
N THR A 147 5.84 -6.28 7.56
CA THR A 147 4.37 -6.43 7.66
C THR A 147 3.73 -7.54 6.81
N GLY A 148 4.05 -8.78 7.14
CA GLY A 148 3.22 -9.92 6.74
C GLY A 148 3.32 -10.33 5.27
N ILE A 149 4.50 -10.18 4.66
CA ILE A 149 4.82 -10.87 3.41
C ILE A 149 5.18 -12.32 3.73
N PHE A 150 4.37 -13.28 3.28
CA PHE A 150 4.59 -14.71 3.46
C PHE A 150 4.79 -15.43 2.11
N ARG A 151 5.59 -16.50 2.09
CA ARG A 151 5.71 -17.47 0.98
C ARG A 151 5.51 -18.89 1.51
#